data_AF-A0A101WMS9-F1
#
_entry.id   AF-A0A101WMS9-F1
#
_cell.length_a   1.000
_cell.length_b   1.000
_cell.length_c   1.000
_cell.angle_alpha   90.00
_cell.angle_beta   90.00
_cell.angle_gamma   90.00
#
_symmetry.space_group_name_H-M   'P 1'
#
loop_
_entity.id
_entity.type
_entity.pdbx_description
1 polymer ?
#
loop_
_entity_poly.entity_id
_entity_poly.type
_entity_poly.pdbx_seq_one_letter_code
_entity_poly.pdbx_strand_id
1 'polypeptide(L)'
;MLCQFTFENFKSFKNEATLDLCAEKISEHEESLIVDSYDSEKFLPVTSIYGPNGGGKSSVLEAFVNLSHKVLLPVIALKAMATSKDENLEDGKMKEFKHFPVDDKEKYYLFDKSCRELPIKFDVLFRVNETEYRYQLNILHSNIVEENLYAKNLQTDELEIVFERNASDFYIGDALGEVKVGNIKSSIPLLSHLSINYDIKTIDDVIKWFLECRILDYDNPYADKRIVFLKDKNREDIFLKTLAEMDINITSIRTEEDTNGKITAVYTTHCLEDGSCVELPFEEESSGTRKLFGLLPFLLGCLHKGSLVIADEMDAKLHP
;
A
#
# COMPACT_ATOMS: atom_id res chain seq x y z
N MET A 1 -1.27 -5.23 8.68
CA MET A 1 -0.65 -4.02 9.25
C MET A 1 0.85 -4.07 9.03
N LEU A 2 1.49 -2.98 8.59
CA LEU A 2 2.95 -2.89 8.52
C LEU A 2 3.51 -2.66 9.94
N CYS A 3 4.54 -3.40 10.33
CA CYS A 3 5.20 -3.25 11.62
C CYS A 3 6.57 -2.59 11.44
N GLN A 4 7.42 -3.18 10.60
CA GLN A 4 8.75 -2.65 10.30
C GLN A 4 9.09 -2.84 8.82
N PHE A 5 9.84 -1.92 8.27
CA PHE A 5 10.41 -2.04 6.94
C PHE A 5 11.86 -1.59 6.94
N THR A 6 12.76 -2.51 6.59
CA THR A 6 14.20 -2.29 6.53
C THR A 6 14.69 -2.51 5.11
N PHE A 7 15.64 -1.67 4.68
CA PHE A 7 16.27 -1.80 3.38
C PHE A 7 17.74 -1.34 3.43
N GLU A 8 18.55 -1.89 2.53
CA GLU A 8 19.98 -1.57 2.43
C GLU A 8 20.38 -1.42 0.96
N ASN A 9 21.40 -0.59 0.70
CA ASN A 9 21.97 -0.39 -0.62
C ASN A 9 20.93 0.07 -1.64
N PHE A 10 20.17 1.12 -1.32
CA PHE A 10 19.08 1.63 -2.16
C PHE A 10 19.13 3.15 -2.30
N LYS A 11 19.26 3.64 -3.53
CA LYS A 11 19.28 5.06 -3.93
C LYS A 11 20.24 5.90 -3.08
N SER A 12 19.71 6.69 -2.14
CA SER A 12 20.49 7.56 -1.26
C SER A 12 21.02 6.86 -0.01
N PHE A 13 20.65 5.59 0.22
CA PHE A 13 21.00 4.81 1.40
C PHE A 13 22.04 3.75 1.05
N LYS A 14 23.27 3.95 1.52
CA LYS A 14 24.35 2.95 1.40
C LYS A 14 24.15 1.82 2.41
N ASN A 15 24.00 2.20 3.66
CA ASN A 15 23.83 1.29 4.79
C ASN A 15 22.35 1.03 5.03
N GLU A 16 22.08 0.07 5.92
CA GLU A 16 20.74 -0.26 6.39
C GLU A 16 20.01 0.96 6.96
N ALA A 17 18.72 1.06 6.63
CA ALA A 17 17.78 2.01 7.19
C ALA A 17 16.45 1.31 7.49
N THR A 18 15.84 1.64 8.62
CA THR A 18 14.59 1.04 9.10
C THR A 18 13.53 2.09 9.36
N LEU A 19 12.32 1.83 8.86
CA LEU A 19 11.09 2.49 9.24
C LEU A 19 10.37 1.58 10.25
N ASP A 20 10.27 2.02 11.50
CA ASP A 20 9.64 1.27 12.59
C ASP A 20 8.32 1.94 13.00
N LEU A 21 7.23 1.16 12.97
CA LEU A 21 5.89 1.61 13.37
C LEU A 21 5.50 1.06 14.74
N CYS A 22 6.35 0.30 15.42
CA CYS A 22 6.12 -0.12 16.80
C CYS A 22 6.09 1.11 17.72
N ALA A 23 5.08 1.20 18.57
CA ALA A 23 4.92 2.34 19.45
C ALA A 23 5.92 2.28 20.62
N GLU A 24 6.68 3.35 20.81
CA GLU A 24 7.49 3.51 22.02
C GLU A 24 6.64 3.84 23.24
N LYS A 25 7.22 3.72 24.44
CA LYS A 25 6.56 4.04 25.72
C LYS A 25 6.48 5.55 25.97
N ILE A 26 5.81 6.25 25.06
CA ILE A 26 5.56 7.69 25.10
C ILE A 26 4.10 7.91 25.51
N SER A 27 3.85 8.85 26.43
CA SER A 27 2.52 9.12 26.98
C SER A 27 1.66 10.01 26.09
N GLU A 28 2.26 10.74 25.14
CA GLU A 28 1.57 11.62 24.22
C GLU A 28 0.78 10.80 23.19
N HIS A 29 -0.51 11.10 23.04
CA HIS A 29 -1.40 10.45 22.07
C HIS A 29 -1.50 8.92 22.20
N GLU A 30 -1.31 8.37 23.40
CA GLU A 30 -1.40 6.93 23.67
C GLU A 30 -2.76 6.34 23.25
N GLU A 31 -3.83 7.13 23.36
CA GLU A 31 -5.19 6.79 22.96
C GLU A 31 -5.37 6.62 21.45
N SER A 32 -4.45 7.13 20.64
CA SER A 32 -4.48 7.04 19.17
C SER A 32 -3.81 5.77 18.63
N LEU A 33 -3.05 5.06 19.47
CA LEU A 33 -2.28 3.89 19.05
C LEU A 33 -3.20 2.73 18.62
N ILE A 34 -2.77 2.03 17.58
CA ILE A 34 -3.41 0.78 17.17
C ILE A 34 -2.96 -0.30 18.14
N VAL A 35 -3.89 -0.86 18.91
CA VAL A 35 -3.62 -1.97 19.82
C VAL A 35 -4.00 -3.27 19.13
N ASP A 36 -3.03 -4.17 18.97
CA ASP A 36 -3.24 -5.48 18.38
C ASP A 36 -4.09 -6.35 19.32
N SER A 37 -5.13 -6.99 18.77
CA SER A 37 -6.07 -7.80 19.56
C SER A 37 -5.50 -9.13 20.04
N TYR A 38 -4.39 -9.61 19.48
CA TYR A 38 -3.83 -10.92 19.76
C TYR A 38 -2.78 -10.90 20.86
N ASP A 39 -1.90 -9.89 20.87
CA ASP A 39 -0.79 -9.78 21.84
C ASP A 39 -0.73 -8.44 22.59
N SER A 40 -1.67 -7.52 22.31
CA SER A 40 -1.71 -6.16 22.89
C SER A 40 -0.51 -5.28 22.54
N GLU A 41 0.31 -5.66 21.55
CA GLU A 41 1.36 -4.78 21.02
C GLU A 41 0.74 -3.54 20.39
N LYS A 42 1.48 -2.43 20.45
CA LYS A 42 0.98 -1.11 20.04
C LYS A 42 1.74 -0.61 18.83
N PHE A 43 1.01 -0.03 17.87
CA PHE A 43 1.55 0.48 16.61
C PHE A 43 1.08 1.89 16.31
N LEU A 44 1.93 2.65 15.61
CA LEU A 44 1.62 4.00 15.15
C LEU A 44 0.61 3.95 13.99
N PRO A 45 -0.53 4.66 14.09
CA PRO A 45 -1.52 4.71 13.00
C PRO A 45 -1.05 5.52 11.79
N VAL A 46 -0.16 6.50 12.02
CA VAL A 46 0.37 7.42 11.02
C VAL A 46 1.83 7.69 11.32
N THR A 47 2.68 7.64 10.29
CA THR A 47 4.08 8.08 10.36
C THR A 47 4.35 9.10 9.27
N SER A 48 5.11 10.14 9.61
CA SER A 48 5.47 11.20 8.67
C SER A 48 6.99 11.37 8.63
N ILE A 49 7.54 11.52 7.42
CA ILE A 49 8.97 11.67 7.18
C ILE A 49 9.21 13.09 6.67
N TYR A 50 9.81 13.94 7.50
CA TYR A 50 10.17 15.32 7.14
C TYR A 50 11.68 15.51 7.10
N GLY A 51 12.13 16.48 6.31
CA GLY A 51 13.55 16.76 6.13
C GLY A 51 13.83 17.59 4.88
N PRO A 52 15.08 18.03 4.70
CA PRO A 52 15.46 18.89 3.58
C PRO A 52 15.26 18.21 2.21
N ASN A 53 15.20 19.03 1.16
CA ASN A 53 15.18 18.55 -0.22
C ASN A 53 16.46 17.77 -0.52
N GLY A 54 16.32 16.62 -1.19
CA GLY A 54 17.43 15.70 -1.43
C GLY A 54 17.82 14.82 -0.24
N GLY A 55 17.13 14.91 0.91
CA GLY A 55 17.41 14.11 2.10
C GLY A 55 17.00 12.63 2.03
N GLY A 56 16.51 12.14 0.88
CA GLY A 56 16.18 10.72 0.68
C GLY A 56 14.78 10.28 1.13
N LYS A 57 13.88 11.20 1.53
CA LYS A 57 12.51 10.90 1.99
C LYS A 57 11.73 10.00 1.00
N SER A 58 11.61 10.44 -0.25
CA SER A 58 10.98 9.66 -1.33
C SER A 58 11.71 8.34 -1.60
N SER A 59 13.01 8.25 -1.32
CA SER A 59 13.75 6.99 -1.50
C SER A 59 13.34 5.91 -0.49
N VAL A 60 12.91 6.29 0.72
CA VAL A 60 12.33 5.34 1.70
C VAL A 60 11.03 4.74 1.15
N LEU A 61 10.13 5.58 0.65
CA LEU A 61 8.86 5.14 0.09
C LEU A 61 9.07 4.30 -1.18
N GLU A 62 9.97 4.74 -2.06
CA GLU A 62 10.33 4.02 -3.28
C GLU A 62 10.94 2.64 -3.02
N ALA A 63 11.65 2.44 -1.91
CA ALA A 63 12.20 1.14 -1.55
C ALA A 63 11.07 0.13 -1.31
N PHE A 64 10.05 0.50 -0.54
CA PHE A 64 8.88 -0.35 -0.30
C PHE A 64 8.08 -0.58 -1.58
N VAL A 65 7.88 0.46 -2.39
CA VAL A 65 7.22 0.34 -3.70
C VAL A 65 7.97 -0.63 -4.60
N ASN A 66 9.31 -0.58 -4.60
CA ASN A 66 10.14 -1.50 -5.39
C ASN A 66 9.98 -2.96 -4.94
N LEU A 67 10.01 -3.22 -3.63
CA LEU A 67 9.73 -4.55 -3.06
C LEU A 67 8.36 -5.05 -3.52
N SER A 68 7.31 -4.24 -3.30
CA SER A 68 5.94 -4.57 -3.69
C SER A 68 5.83 -4.86 -5.19
N HIS A 69 6.50 -4.07 -6.04
CA HIS A 69 6.53 -4.29 -7.48
C HIS A 69 7.19 -5.62 -7.85
N LYS A 70 8.33 -5.94 -7.24
CA LYS A 70 9.08 -7.18 -7.52
C LYS A 70 8.25 -8.41 -7.17
N VAL A 71 7.52 -8.38 -6.06
CA VAL A 71 6.63 -9.47 -5.63
C VAL A 71 5.38 -9.57 -6.51
N LEU A 72 4.72 -8.45 -6.81
CA LEU A 72 3.39 -8.48 -7.42
C LEU A 72 3.38 -8.50 -8.94
N LEU A 73 4.41 -7.98 -9.61
CA LEU A 73 4.39 -7.89 -11.08
C LEU A 73 4.22 -9.26 -11.77
N PRO A 74 4.90 -10.36 -11.35
CA PRO A 74 4.66 -11.68 -11.93
C PRO A 74 3.22 -12.17 -11.72
N VAL A 75 2.66 -11.92 -10.52
CA VAL A 75 1.31 -12.35 -10.14
C VAL A 75 0.26 -11.64 -10.99
N ILE A 76 0.36 -10.31 -11.07
CA ILE A 76 -0.60 -9.49 -11.81
C ILE A 76 -0.48 -9.75 -13.32
N ALA A 77 0.74 -9.85 -13.86
CA ALA A 77 0.95 -10.08 -15.29
C ALA A 77 0.31 -11.38 -15.79
N LEU A 78 0.36 -12.46 -14.98
CA LEU A 78 -0.24 -13.74 -15.34
C LEU A 78 -1.76 -13.77 -15.10
N LYS A 79 -2.25 -13.19 -14.00
CA LYS A 79 -3.69 -13.14 -13.70
C LYS A 79 -4.46 -12.20 -14.65
N ALA A 80 -3.85 -11.10 -15.09
CA ALA A 80 -4.44 -10.20 -16.09
C ALA A 80 -4.66 -10.88 -17.46
N MET A 81 -3.96 -11.98 -17.75
CA MET A 81 -4.21 -12.79 -18.95
C MET A 81 -5.37 -13.79 -18.79
N ALA A 82 -5.87 -14.00 -17.56
CA ALA A 82 -6.81 -15.07 -17.23
C ALA A 82 -8.26 -14.60 -16.99
N THR A 83 -8.54 -13.32 -16.69
CA THR A 83 -9.90 -12.87 -16.35
C THR A 83 -10.48 -11.81 -17.28
N SER A 84 -11.74 -12.04 -17.67
CA SER A 84 -12.61 -11.10 -18.37
C SER A 84 -13.63 -10.47 -17.42
N LYS A 85 -13.71 -9.13 -17.45
CA LYS A 85 -14.89 -8.26 -17.18
C LYS A 85 -15.23 -7.74 -15.77
N ASP A 86 -14.60 -8.16 -14.67
CA ASP A 86 -14.81 -7.51 -13.36
C ASP A 86 -13.51 -6.89 -12.81
N GLU A 87 -13.57 -5.66 -12.28
CA GLU A 87 -12.42 -4.96 -11.68
C GLU A 87 -12.01 -5.67 -10.37
N ASN A 88 -11.08 -6.62 -10.47
CA ASN A 88 -10.51 -7.30 -9.29
C ASN A 88 -9.35 -6.48 -8.67
N LEU A 89 -8.89 -6.88 -7.47
CA LEU A 89 -7.84 -6.18 -6.72
C LEU A 89 -6.56 -5.99 -7.54
N GLU A 90 -6.24 -7.00 -8.36
CA GLU A 90 -5.12 -6.99 -9.31
C GLU A 90 -5.25 -5.91 -10.41
N ASP A 91 -6.46 -5.66 -10.92
CA ASP A 91 -6.69 -4.61 -11.93
C ASP A 91 -6.54 -3.21 -11.34
N GLY A 92 -7.02 -3.03 -10.10
CA GLY A 92 -6.78 -1.81 -9.33
C GLY A 92 -5.29 -1.56 -9.12
N LYS A 93 -4.57 -2.59 -8.68
CA LYS A 93 -3.12 -2.52 -8.44
C LYS A 93 -2.31 -2.28 -9.72
N MET A 94 -2.67 -2.89 -10.83
CA MET A 94 -2.05 -2.65 -12.14
C MET A 94 -2.21 -1.18 -12.58
N LYS A 95 -3.38 -0.58 -12.35
CA LYS A 95 -3.58 0.86 -12.62
C LYS A 95 -2.66 1.70 -11.74
N GLU A 96 -2.51 1.39 -10.46
CA GLU A 96 -1.58 2.09 -9.56
C GLU A 96 -0.12 1.98 -10.06
N PHE A 97 0.32 0.78 -10.43
CA PHE A 97 1.67 0.52 -10.96
C PHE A 97 1.97 1.27 -12.27
N LYS A 98 0.97 1.52 -13.11
CA LYS A 98 1.14 2.36 -14.32
C LYS A 98 1.42 3.82 -13.99
N HIS A 99 0.92 4.33 -12.86
CA HIS A 99 1.19 5.69 -12.40
C HIS A 99 2.52 5.78 -11.66
N PHE A 100 2.96 4.68 -11.05
CA PHE A 100 4.28 4.54 -10.42
C PHE A 100 5.20 3.56 -11.16
N PRO A 101 5.65 3.88 -12.39
CA PRO A 101 6.54 2.99 -13.12
C PRO A 101 7.85 2.83 -12.35
N VAL A 102 8.12 1.60 -11.91
CA VAL A 102 9.44 1.23 -11.42
C VAL A 102 10.35 1.07 -12.64
N ASP A 103 11.30 2.00 -12.82
CA ASP A 103 12.36 1.88 -13.83
C ASP A 103 13.12 0.55 -13.64
N ASP A 104 13.44 -0.12 -14.75
CA ASP A 104 14.22 -1.36 -14.80
C ASP A 104 15.70 -1.14 -14.39
N LYS A 105 16.15 0.11 -14.31
CA LYS A 105 17.49 0.43 -13.81
C LYS A 105 17.64 0.02 -12.34
N GLU A 106 18.74 -0.67 -12.06
CA GLU A 106 19.09 -1.03 -10.68
C GLU A 106 19.24 0.22 -9.82
N LYS A 107 18.51 0.24 -8.69
CA LYS A 107 18.40 1.38 -7.78
C LYS A 107 19.37 1.28 -6.60
N TYR A 108 20.56 0.72 -6.77
CA TYR A 108 21.55 0.63 -5.70
C TYR A 108 22.11 2.01 -5.30
N TYR A 109 22.95 2.06 -4.27
CA TYR A 109 23.59 3.31 -3.85
C TYR A 109 24.61 3.83 -4.88
N LEU A 110 24.20 4.81 -5.70
CA LEU A 110 24.95 5.24 -6.88
C LEU A 110 26.23 6.06 -6.60
N PHE A 111 26.39 6.61 -5.39
CA PHE A 111 27.58 7.39 -5.05
C PHE A 111 28.81 6.51 -4.78
N ASP A 112 28.64 5.19 -4.67
CA ASP A 112 29.73 4.22 -4.55
C ASP A 112 29.56 3.13 -5.60
N LYS A 113 30.44 3.11 -6.60
CA LYS A 113 30.35 2.14 -7.71
C LYS A 113 30.51 0.69 -7.26
N SER A 114 31.16 0.44 -6.12
CA SER A 114 31.30 -0.91 -5.58
C SER A 114 29.97 -1.48 -5.10
N CYS A 115 29.02 -0.62 -4.72
CA CYS A 115 27.68 -1.02 -4.29
C CYS A 115 26.86 -1.68 -5.40
N ARG A 116 27.27 -1.54 -6.67
CA ARG A 116 26.68 -2.26 -7.79
C ARG A 116 26.82 -3.78 -7.66
N GLU A 117 27.92 -4.24 -7.06
CA GLU A 117 28.24 -5.66 -6.89
C GLU A 117 27.71 -6.21 -5.55
N LEU A 118 27.01 -5.38 -4.78
CA LEU A 118 26.36 -5.75 -3.52
C LEU A 118 24.85 -5.87 -3.74
N PRO A 119 24.17 -6.80 -3.07
CA PRO A 119 22.72 -6.93 -3.20
C PRO A 119 22.01 -5.69 -2.66
N ILE A 120 20.88 -5.35 -3.28
CA ILE A 120 19.83 -4.53 -2.66
C ILE A 120 19.04 -5.44 -1.75
N LYS A 121 18.87 -5.07 -0.48
CA LYS A 121 18.19 -5.91 0.50
C LYS A 121 16.90 -5.25 0.96
N PHE A 122 15.88 -6.08 1.14
CA PHE A 122 14.60 -5.69 1.71
C PHE A 122 14.21 -6.68 2.80
N ASP A 123 13.68 -6.17 3.89
CA ASP A 123 13.15 -6.94 5.02
C ASP A 123 11.89 -6.24 5.52
N VAL A 124 10.76 -6.94 5.49
CA VAL A 124 9.48 -6.39 5.90
C VAL A 124 8.82 -7.29 6.94
N LEU A 125 8.47 -6.69 8.08
CA LEU A 125 7.70 -7.30 9.15
C LEU A 125 6.28 -6.72 9.11
N PHE A 126 5.28 -7.59 9.01
CA PHE A 126 3.88 -7.19 8.93
C PHE A 126 2.96 -8.26 9.51
N ARG A 127 1.77 -7.85 9.92
CA ARG A 127 0.77 -8.72 10.53
C ARG A 127 -0.47 -8.87 9.66
N VAL A 128 -0.99 -10.09 9.56
CA VAL A 128 -2.28 -10.41 8.93
C VAL A 128 -3.03 -11.35 9.86
N ASN A 129 -4.18 -10.91 10.37
CA ASN A 129 -4.94 -11.62 11.39
C ASN A 129 -4.04 -11.97 12.59
N GLU A 130 -4.00 -13.24 12.99
CA GLU A 130 -3.22 -13.77 14.13
C GLU A 130 -1.78 -14.14 13.79
N THR A 131 -1.29 -13.78 12.59
CA THR A 131 0.04 -14.17 12.12
C THR A 131 0.90 -12.95 11.82
N GLU A 132 2.12 -12.94 12.37
CA GLU A 132 3.18 -12.02 12.02
C GLU A 132 4.10 -12.67 10.98
N TYR A 133 4.32 -11.97 9.88
CA TYR A 133 5.14 -12.41 8.77
C TYR A 133 6.40 -11.57 8.68
N ARG A 134 7.53 -12.23 8.43
CA ARG A 134 8.77 -11.58 8.02
C ARG A 134 9.13 -12.06 6.62
N TYR A 135 9.12 -11.14 5.66
CA TYR A 135 9.52 -11.42 4.28
C TYR A 135 10.81 -10.70 3.94
N GLN A 136 11.79 -11.45 3.43
CA GLN A 136 13.10 -10.94 3.06
C GLN A 136 13.37 -11.20 1.59
N LEU A 137 13.95 -10.21 0.90
CA LEU A 137 14.26 -10.30 -0.52
C LEU A 137 15.56 -9.55 -0.83
N ASN A 138 16.58 -10.30 -1.30
CA ASN A 138 17.87 -9.75 -1.70
C ASN A 138 18.05 -9.91 -3.21
N ILE A 139 18.37 -8.81 -3.89
CA ILE A 139 18.44 -8.74 -5.35
C ILE A 139 19.82 -8.24 -5.80
N LEU A 140 20.45 -8.96 -6.73
CA LEU A 140 21.68 -8.55 -7.40
C LEU A 140 21.55 -8.82 -8.91
N HIS A 141 21.74 -7.81 -9.76
CA HIS A 141 21.68 -7.97 -11.23
C HIS A 141 20.36 -8.55 -11.71
N SER A 142 19.26 -8.07 -11.13
CA SER A 142 17.89 -8.58 -11.34
C SER A 142 17.67 -10.04 -10.94
N ASN A 143 18.66 -10.71 -10.34
CA ASN A 143 18.53 -12.05 -9.80
C ASN A 143 18.27 -11.98 -8.30
N ILE A 144 17.40 -12.85 -7.83
CA ILE A 144 17.15 -13.07 -6.43
C ILE A 144 18.26 -13.97 -5.92
N VAL A 145 19.08 -13.43 -5.03
CA VAL A 145 20.18 -14.16 -4.40
C VAL A 145 19.76 -14.75 -3.06
N GLU A 146 18.74 -14.18 -2.43
CA GLU A 146 18.13 -14.67 -1.21
C GLU A 146 16.66 -14.25 -1.13
N GLU A 147 15.80 -15.13 -0.66
CA GLU A 147 14.39 -14.86 -0.43
C GLU A 147 13.83 -15.78 0.66
N ASN A 148 13.33 -15.20 1.74
CA ASN A 148 12.85 -15.97 2.89
C ASN A 148 11.48 -15.47 3.32
N LEU A 149 10.65 -16.39 3.80
CA LEU A 149 9.38 -16.08 4.45
C LEU A 149 9.26 -16.87 5.74
N TYR A 150 9.05 -16.14 6.83
CA TYR A 150 8.78 -16.70 8.15
C TYR A 150 7.37 -16.28 8.59
N ALA A 151 6.70 -17.16 9.33
CA ALA A 151 5.38 -16.92 9.90
C ALA A 151 5.42 -17.24 11.39
N LYS A 152 4.94 -16.31 12.20
CA LYS A 152 4.84 -16.45 13.65
C LYS A 152 3.39 -16.33 14.09
N ASN A 153 2.88 -17.33 14.78
CA ASN A 153 1.55 -17.27 15.38
C ASN A 153 1.59 -16.39 16.64
N LEU A 154 0.76 -15.34 16.68
CA LEU A 154 0.75 -14.36 17.76
C LEU A 154 0.13 -14.89 19.07
N GLN A 155 -0.65 -15.97 19.00
CA GLN A 155 -1.28 -16.57 20.18
C GLN A 155 -0.40 -17.65 20.83
N THR A 156 0.28 -18.46 20.01
CA THR A 156 1.12 -19.58 20.50
C THR A 156 2.60 -19.22 20.59
N ASP A 157 3.02 -18.09 20.02
CA ASP A 157 4.42 -17.68 19.86
C ASP A 157 5.25 -18.64 18.97
N GLU A 158 4.58 -19.56 18.28
CA GLU A 158 5.23 -20.56 17.41
C GLU A 158 5.73 -19.90 16.13
N LEU A 159 7.02 -20.10 15.84
CA LEU A 159 7.68 -19.61 14.63
C LEU A 159 7.87 -20.77 13.64
N GLU A 160 7.36 -20.57 12.44
CA GLU A 160 7.50 -21.49 11.32
C GLU A 160 8.33 -20.84 10.20
N ILE A 161 9.23 -21.63 9.63
CA ILE A 161 9.88 -21.29 8.36
C ILE A 161 8.90 -21.69 7.26
N VAL A 162 8.39 -20.74 6.49
CA VAL A 162 7.49 -21.04 5.36
C VAL A 162 8.32 -21.50 4.17
N PHE A 163 9.33 -20.71 3.80
CA PHE A 163 10.37 -21.13 2.87
C PHE A 163 11.64 -20.30 3.06
N GLU A 164 12.76 -20.84 2.62
CA GLU A 164 14.02 -20.12 2.43
C GLU A 164 14.56 -20.45 1.05
N ARG A 165 15.17 -19.46 0.39
CA ARG A 165 15.75 -19.64 -0.93
C ARG A 165 17.06 -18.89 -0.99
N ASN A 166 18.07 -19.54 -1.56
CA ASN A 166 19.31 -18.90 -1.97
C ASN A 166 19.55 -19.13 -3.48
N ALA A 167 20.73 -18.72 -3.97
CA ALA A 167 21.08 -18.83 -5.39
C ALA A 167 21.11 -20.28 -5.93
N SER A 168 21.29 -21.28 -5.06
CA SER A 168 21.51 -22.68 -5.45
C SER A 168 20.34 -23.60 -5.10
N ASP A 169 19.63 -23.33 -4.02
CA ASP A 169 18.63 -24.24 -3.46
C ASP A 169 17.48 -23.51 -2.74
N PHE A 170 16.43 -24.25 -2.43
CA PHE A 170 15.30 -23.80 -1.64
C PHE A 170 14.93 -24.83 -0.56
N TYR A 171 14.58 -24.33 0.61
CA TYR A 171 13.93 -25.08 1.69
C TYR A 171 12.44 -24.73 1.70
N ILE A 172 11.58 -25.74 1.66
CA ILE A 172 10.13 -25.61 1.76
C ILE A 172 9.73 -26.14 3.13
N GLY A 173 9.16 -25.29 3.95
CA GLY A 173 8.71 -25.67 5.29
C GLY A 173 7.39 -26.43 5.25
N ASP A 174 7.10 -27.11 6.36
CA ASP A 174 5.92 -27.96 6.52
C ASP A 174 4.60 -27.18 6.33
N ALA A 175 4.61 -25.87 6.62
CA ALA A 175 3.50 -24.94 6.41
C ALA A 175 2.99 -24.91 4.95
N LEU A 176 3.83 -25.29 3.98
CA LEU A 176 3.48 -25.34 2.56
C LEU A 176 3.00 -26.73 2.10
N GLY A 177 3.16 -27.77 2.92
CA GLY A 177 2.84 -29.16 2.53
C GLY A 177 3.70 -29.68 1.38
N GLU A 178 3.17 -30.59 0.56
CA GLU A 178 3.90 -31.24 -0.54
C GLU A 178 3.98 -30.34 -1.81
N VAL A 179 4.63 -29.18 -1.69
CA VAL A 179 4.89 -28.31 -2.84
C VAL A 179 6.09 -28.83 -3.63
N LYS A 180 5.90 -29.01 -4.94
CA LYS A 180 6.96 -29.38 -5.88
C LYS A 180 7.46 -28.16 -6.64
N VAL A 181 8.43 -27.47 -6.06
CA VAL A 181 9.09 -26.36 -6.73
C VAL A 181 9.93 -26.90 -7.89
N GLY A 182 9.52 -26.55 -9.12
CA GLY A 182 10.26 -26.87 -10.34
C GLY A 182 11.43 -25.92 -10.58
N ASN A 183 11.89 -25.83 -11.83
CA ASN A 183 12.91 -24.86 -12.19
C ASN A 183 12.32 -23.45 -12.25
N ILE A 184 12.66 -22.59 -11.27
CA ILE A 184 12.24 -21.19 -11.23
C ILE A 184 13.37 -20.31 -11.75
N LYS A 185 13.03 -19.36 -12.63
CA LYS A 185 13.98 -18.33 -13.07
C LYS A 185 14.48 -17.53 -11.86
N SER A 186 15.79 -17.33 -11.77
CA SER A 186 16.44 -16.55 -10.70
C SER A 186 15.85 -15.16 -10.49
N SER A 187 15.23 -14.55 -11.50
CA SER A 187 14.61 -13.22 -11.42
C SER A 187 13.16 -13.20 -10.90
N ILE A 188 12.53 -14.35 -10.65
CA ILE A 188 11.13 -14.46 -10.21
C ILE A 188 11.10 -14.82 -8.72
N PRO A 189 10.42 -14.06 -7.85
CA PRO A 189 10.26 -14.44 -6.44
C PRO A 189 9.53 -15.77 -6.30
N LEU A 190 10.02 -16.61 -5.40
CA LEU A 190 9.42 -17.87 -4.99
C LEU A 190 8.04 -17.60 -4.40
N LEU A 191 7.88 -16.53 -3.61
CA LEU A 191 6.57 -16.10 -3.11
C LEU A 191 5.56 -15.92 -4.25
N SER A 192 5.94 -15.18 -5.29
CA SER A 192 5.11 -14.98 -6.49
C SER A 192 4.83 -16.31 -7.18
N HIS A 193 5.85 -17.13 -7.40
CA HIS A 193 5.70 -18.45 -8.04
C HIS A 193 4.72 -19.35 -7.29
N LEU A 194 4.83 -19.41 -5.95
CA LEU A 194 3.94 -20.21 -5.11
C LEU A 194 2.49 -19.74 -5.27
N SER A 195 2.24 -18.43 -5.18
CA SER A 195 0.88 -17.87 -5.31
C SER A 195 0.22 -18.06 -6.68
N ILE A 196 1.02 -18.26 -7.73
CA ILE A 196 0.52 -18.48 -9.08
C ILE A 196 0.11 -19.94 -9.29
N ASN A 197 0.85 -20.87 -8.68
CA ASN A 197 0.77 -22.29 -9.00
C ASN A 197 0.06 -23.12 -7.93
N TYR A 198 -0.13 -22.57 -6.73
CA TYR A 198 -0.71 -23.27 -5.59
C TYR A 198 -1.73 -22.38 -4.87
N ASP A 199 -2.75 -23.02 -4.31
CA ASP A 199 -3.77 -22.42 -3.44
C ASP A 199 -3.37 -22.71 -1.99
N ILE A 200 -2.61 -21.80 -1.39
CA ILE A 200 -2.01 -21.97 -0.06
C ILE A 200 -2.32 -20.72 0.74
N LYS A 201 -3.20 -20.88 1.75
CA LYS A 201 -3.68 -19.78 2.59
C LYS A 201 -2.56 -18.83 3.07
N THR A 202 -1.46 -19.37 3.58
CA THR A 202 -0.33 -18.58 4.08
C THR A 202 0.29 -17.69 3.00
N ILE A 203 0.43 -18.22 1.77
CA ILE A 203 0.96 -17.48 0.63
C ILE A 203 -0.06 -16.45 0.13
N ASP A 204 -1.34 -16.82 0.09
CA ASP A 204 -2.42 -15.93 -0.32
C ASP A 204 -2.61 -14.76 0.64
N ASP A 205 -2.51 -14.99 1.95
CA ASP A 205 -2.57 -13.95 2.97
C ASP A 205 -1.46 -12.90 2.76
N VAL A 206 -0.23 -13.35 2.47
CA VAL A 206 0.92 -12.48 2.19
C VAL A 206 0.75 -11.71 0.88
N ILE A 207 0.36 -12.38 -0.21
CA ILE A 207 0.14 -11.72 -1.50
C ILE A 207 -1.01 -10.72 -1.42
N LYS A 208 -2.10 -11.08 -0.75
CA LYS A 208 -3.24 -10.20 -0.51
C LYS A 208 -2.81 -8.98 0.28
N TRP A 209 -1.99 -9.12 1.32
CA TRP A 209 -1.45 -7.98 2.05
C TRP A 209 -0.66 -7.01 1.15
N PHE A 210 0.22 -7.52 0.29
CA PHE A 210 0.93 -6.70 -0.70
C PHE A 210 -0.02 -6.01 -1.69
N LEU A 211 -1.05 -6.72 -2.17
CA LEU A 211 -2.07 -6.17 -3.07
C LEU A 211 -2.89 -5.05 -2.40
N GLU A 212 -3.20 -5.21 -1.11
CA GLU A 212 -3.99 -4.25 -0.33
C GLU A 212 -3.18 -3.02 0.10
N CYS A 213 -1.84 -3.08 0.17
CA CYS A 213 -1.02 -1.88 0.32
C CYS A 213 -1.33 -0.90 -0.82
N ARG A 214 -1.56 0.38 -0.54
CA ARG A 214 -1.96 1.36 -1.56
C ARG A 214 -0.90 2.43 -1.70
N ILE A 215 -0.64 2.83 -2.93
CA ILE A 215 0.28 3.93 -3.23
C ILE A 215 -0.55 5.07 -3.81
N LEU A 216 -0.43 6.25 -3.19
CA LEU A 216 -1.19 7.42 -3.57
C LEU A 216 -0.30 8.36 -4.38
N ASP A 217 -0.58 8.47 -5.69
CA ASP A 217 -0.01 9.50 -6.55
C ASP A 217 -0.96 10.69 -6.58
N TYR A 218 -0.47 11.86 -6.18
CA TYR A 218 -1.25 13.09 -6.18
C TYR A 218 -1.22 13.83 -7.53
N ASP A 219 -0.50 13.36 -8.56
CA ASP A 219 -0.43 14.04 -9.87
C ASP A 219 -1.72 13.94 -10.71
N ASN A 220 -2.70 13.13 -10.32
CA ASN A 220 -3.96 12.97 -11.06
C ASN A 220 -5.23 13.22 -10.22
N PRO A 221 -5.67 14.48 -10.08
CA PRO A 221 -6.95 14.81 -9.44
C PRO A 221 -8.17 14.30 -10.24
N TYR A 222 -8.01 13.94 -11.52
CA TYR A 222 -9.07 13.53 -12.44
C TYR A 222 -9.28 12.02 -12.55
N ALA A 223 -8.87 11.23 -11.55
CA ALA A 223 -9.39 9.87 -11.41
C ALA A 223 -10.88 9.93 -10.96
N ASP A 224 -11.73 10.43 -11.87
CA ASP A 224 -13.17 10.75 -11.82
C ASP A 224 -14.08 9.59 -11.37
N LYS A 225 -13.53 8.39 -11.17
CA LYS A 225 -14.31 7.20 -10.81
C LYS A 225 -14.59 7.08 -9.31
N ARG A 226 -13.99 7.93 -8.46
CA ARG A 226 -14.09 7.80 -6.98
C ARG A 226 -15.40 8.33 -6.40
N ILE A 227 -16.10 9.24 -7.09
CA ILE A 227 -17.43 9.73 -6.67
C ILE A 227 -18.49 8.61 -6.76
N VAL A 228 -18.31 7.63 -7.66
CA VAL A 228 -19.19 6.45 -7.79
C VAL A 228 -19.25 5.63 -6.49
N PHE A 229 -18.20 5.69 -5.66
CA PHE A 229 -18.14 5.01 -4.35
C PHE A 229 -19.19 5.54 -3.35
N LEU A 230 -19.65 6.78 -3.54
CA LEU A 230 -20.63 7.45 -2.66
C LEU A 230 -22.08 7.04 -2.95
N LYS A 231 -22.35 6.13 -3.91
CA LYS A 231 -23.71 5.60 -4.11
C LYS A 231 -24.21 4.76 -2.92
N ASP A 232 -23.31 4.30 -2.06
CA ASP A 232 -23.65 3.67 -0.79
C ASP A 232 -23.87 4.75 0.27
N LYS A 233 -25.10 4.82 0.79
CA LYS A 233 -25.51 5.86 1.73
C LYS A 233 -24.66 5.90 3.00
N ASN A 234 -24.23 4.75 3.53
CA ASN A 234 -23.40 4.72 4.74
C ASN A 234 -22.01 5.32 4.46
N ARG A 235 -21.46 5.06 3.26
CA ARG A 235 -20.18 5.63 2.85
C ARG A 235 -20.27 7.12 2.58
N GLU A 236 -21.37 7.56 1.98
CA GLU A 236 -21.67 9.00 1.80
C GLU A 236 -21.76 9.70 3.15
N ASP A 237 -22.51 9.14 4.11
CA ASP A 237 -22.67 9.73 5.45
C ASP A 237 -21.32 9.87 6.19
N ILE A 238 -20.46 8.85 6.12
CA ILE A 238 -19.10 8.91 6.72
C ILE A 238 -18.25 9.96 6.00
N PHE A 239 -18.32 10.04 4.68
CA PHE A 239 -17.58 11.01 3.88
C PHE A 239 -17.98 12.45 4.24
N LEU A 240 -19.28 12.75 4.26
CA LEU A 240 -19.81 14.07 4.62
C LEU A 240 -19.47 14.44 6.07
N LYS A 241 -19.57 13.48 7.00
CA LYS A 241 -19.16 13.70 8.39
C LYS A 241 -17.67 14.04 8.50
N THR A 242 -16.82 13.35 7.73
CA THR A 242 -15.38 13.61 7.73
C THR A 242 -15.05 15.00 7.17
N LEU A 243 -15.75 15.43 6.12
CA LEU A 243 -15.63 16.81 5.61
C LEU A 243 -16.05 17.84 6.66
N ALA A 244 -17.14 17.61 7.38
CA ALA A 244 -17.58 18.50 8.45
C ALA A 244 -16.56 18.58 9.61
N GLU A 245 -15.91 17.46 9.96
CA GLU A 245 -14.81 17.45 10.94
C GLU A 245 -13.54 18.18 10.46
N MET A 246 -13.43 18.43 9.15
CA MET A 246 -12.39 19.26 8.51
C MET A 246 -12.85 20.70 8.27
N ASP A 247 -13.95 21.15 8.90
CA ASP A 247 -14.57 22.47 8.72
C ASP A 247 -15.05 22.75 7.27
N ILE A 248 -15.32 21.71 6.48
CA ILE A 248 -15.90 21.81 5.14
C ILE A 248 -17.39 21.50 5.21
N ASN A 249 -18.23 22.54 5.17
CA ASN A 249 -19.67 22.45 5.42
C ASN A 249 -20.50 22.02 4.19
N ILE A 250 -20.18 20.84 3.64
CA ILE A 250 -20.98 20.20 2.57
C ILE A 250 -21.91 19.18 3.22
N THR A 251 -23.21 19.35 3.03
CA THR A 251 -24.26 18.56 3.71
C THR A 251 -24.89 17.48 2.83
N SER A 252 -24.78 17.60 1.52
CA SER A 252 -25.21 16.56 0.57
C SER A 252 -24.51 16.70 -0.77
N ILE A 253 -24.48 15.59 -1.52
CA ILE A 253 -23.91 15.55 -2.87
C ILE A 253 -24.97 15.03 -3.82
N ARG A 254 -25.20 15.75 -4.91
CA ARG A 254 -26.08 15.32 -5.99
C ARG A 254 -25.25 15.09 -7.25
N THR A 255 -25.51 13.99 -7.94
CA THR A 255 -24.90 13.68 -9.23
C THR A 255 -25.97 13.62 -10.31
N GLU A 256 -25.63 14.08 -11.51
CA GLU A 256 -26.43 13.88 -12.72
C GLU A 256 -25.72 12.86 -13.59
N GLU A 257 -26.48 11.95 -14.21
CA GLU A 257 -25.94 10.89 -15.06
C GLU A 257 -26.56 10.92 -16.46
N ASP A 258 -25.78 10.54 -17.47
CA ASP A 258 -26.29 10.31 -18.82
C ASP A 258 -27.06 8.98 -18.92
N THR A 259 -27.61 8.69 -20.11
CA THR A 259 -28.37 7.45 -20.36
C THR A 259 -27.56 6.16 -20.20
N ASN A 260 -26.23 6.25 -20.11
CA ASN A 260 -25.31 5.13 -19.89
C ASN A 260 -24.84 5.04 -18.43
N GLY A 261 -25.38 5.88 -17.53
CA GLY A 261 -24.98 5.93 -16.11
C GLY A 261 -23.64 6.62 -15.86
N LYS A 262 -23.13 7.39 -16.83
CA LYS A 262 -21.92 8.19 -16.67
C LYS A 262 -22.27 9.51 -15.99
N ILE A 263 -21.60 9.83 -14.89
CA ILE A 263 -21.75 11.13 -14.20
C ILE A 263 -21.38 12.26 -15.17
N THR A 264 -22.29 13.21 -15.36
CA THR A 264 -22.14 14.40 -16.23
C THR A 264 -21.97 15.69 -15.44
N ALA A 265 -22.48 15.75 -14.21
CA ALA A 265 -22.34 16.89 -13.32
C ALA A 265 -22.41 16.45 -11.86
N VAL A 266 -21.74 17.22 -10.99
CA VAL A 266 -21.74 17.01 -9.53
C VAL A 266 -22.08 18.34 -8.88
N TYR A 267 -22.95 18.29 -7.88
CA TYR A 267 -23.38 19.44 -7.11
C TYR A 267 -23.22 19.17 -5.61
N THR A 268 -22.85 20.20 -4.87
CA THR A 268 -22.66 20.17 -3.42
C THR A 268 -23.69 21.11 -2.78
N THR A 269 -24.30 20.67 -1.67
CA THR A 269 -25.21 21.50 -0.89
C THR A 269 -24.51 22.05 0.34
N HIS A 270 -24.66 23.34 0.58
CA HIS A 270 -24.17 24.05 1.77
C HIS A 270 -25.35 24.61 2.54
N CYS A 271 -25.41 24.41 3.85
CA CYS A 271 -26.45 25.00 4.69
C CYS A 271 -25.86 26.13 5.55
N LEU A 272 -26.44 27.32 5.41
CA LEU A 272 -26.04 28.55 6.09
C LEU A 272 -26.63 28.62 7.50
N GLU A 273 -26.11 29.53 8.33
CA GLU A 273 -26.55 29.70 9.72
C GLU A 273 -28.04 30.08 9.85
N ASP A 274 -28.61 30.74 8.83
CA ASP A 274 -30.02 31.10 8.77
C ASP A 274 -30.95 29.91 8.40
N GLY A 275 -30.37 28.72 8.20
CA GLY A 275 -31.07 27.50 7.83
C GLY A 275 -31.39 27.39 6.34
N SER A 276 -31.02 28.39 5.53
CA SER A 276 -31.11 28.26 4.08
C SER A 276 -30.00 27.33 3.57
N CYS A 277 -30.32 26.53 2.55
CA CYS A 277 -29.32 25.70 1.89
C CYS A 277 -29.21 26.09 0.41
N VAL A 278 -27.98 26.17 -0.09
CA VAL A 278 -27.65 26.55 -1.46
C VAL A 278 -26.90 25.40 -2.11
N GLU A 279 -27.31 25.06 -3.33
CA GLU A 279 -26.62 24.09 -4.17
C GLU A 279 -25.63 24.83 -5.08
N LEU A 280 -24.39 24.34 -5.15
CA LEU A 280 -23.33 24.87 -6.00
C LEU A 280 -22.85 23.78 -6.96
N PRO A 281 -22.55 24.12 -8.23
CA PRO A 281 -21.77 23.24 -9.10
C PRO A 281 -20.41 22.93 -8.44
N PHE A 282 -19.98 21.69 -8.48
CA PHE A 282 -18.73 21.25 -7.85
C PHE A 282 -17.50 21.99 -8.37
N GLU A 283 -17.53 22.51 -9.60
CA GLU A 283 -16.46 23.31 -10.19
C GLU A 283 -16.21 24.64 -9.46
N GLU A 284 -17.24 25.17 -8.78
CA GLU A 284 -17.16 26.40 -7.99
C GLU A 284 -16.53 26.16 -6.59
N GLU A 285 -16.32 24.89 -6.20
CA GLU A 285 -15.63 24.54 -4.96
C GLU A 285 -14.14 24.91 -5.01
N SER A 286 -13.59 25.19 -3.83
CA SER A 286 -12.16 25.47 -3.68
C SER A 286 -11.31 24.35 -4.28
N SER A 287 -10.10 24.68 -4.77
CA SER A 287 -9.17 23.67 -5.28
C SER A 287 -8.84 22.61 -4.24
N GLY A 288 -8.75 22.98 -2.96
CA GLY A 288 -8.52 22.06 -1.85
C GLY A 288 -9.69 21.08 -1.68
N THR A 289 -10.92 21.58 -1.61
CA THR A 289 -12.14 20.76 -1.51
C THR A 289 -12.24 19.78 -2.67
N ARG A 290 -12.03 20.25 -3.91
CA ARG A 290 -12.12 19.38 -5.09
C ARG A 290 -11.08 18.25 -5.06
N LYS A 291 -9.87 18.53 -4.57
CA LYS A 291 -8.84 17.50 -4.37
C LYS A 291 -9.23 16.51 -3.28
N LEU A 292 -9.78 16.97 -2.16
CA LEU A 292 -10.27 16.10 -1.08
C LEU A 292 -11.37 15.16 -1.55
N PHE A 293 -12.29 15.61 -2.41
CA PHE A 293 -13.31 14.75 -3.03
C PHE A 293 -12.71 13.62 -3.88
N GLY A 294 -11.55 13.84 -4.50
CA GLY A 294 -10.80 12.78 -5.14
C GLY A 294 -10.14 11.84 -4.13
N LEU A 295 -9.52 12.38 -3.08
CA LEU A 295 -8.62 11.62 -2.20
C LEU A 295 -9.34 10.89 -1.07
N LEU A 296 -10.26 11.55 -0.40
CA LEU A 296 -10.89 11.09 0.82
C LEU A 296 -11.69 9.79 0.66
N PRO A 297 -12.45 9.54 -0.44
CA PRO A 297 -13.13 8.25 -0.62
C PRO A 297 -12.13 7.09 -0.69
N PHE A 298 -10.95 7.31 -1.29
CA PHE A 298 -9.88 6.32 -1.32
C PHE A 298 -9.31 6.08 0.08
N LEU A 299 -9.01 7.15 0.84
CA LEU A 299 -8.48 7.04 2.19
C LEU A 299 -9.46 6.36 3.14
N LEU A 300 -10.73 6.74 3.12
CA LEU A 300 -11.79 6.10 3.90
C LEU A 300 -11.94 4.61 3.56
N GLY A 301 -11.82 4.27 2.27
CA GLY A 301 -11.80 2.87 1.83
C GLY A 301 -10.61 2.08 2.39
N CYS A 302 -9.44 2.70 2.54
CA CYS A 302 -8.26 2.09 3.14
C CYS A 302 -8.40 1.96 4.66
N LEU A 303 -8.89 3.01 5.34
CA LEU A 303 -9.14 3.03 6.78
C LEU A 303 -10.14 1.93 7.17
N HIS A 304 -11.22 1.78 6.42
CA HIS A 304 -12.22 0.74 6.66
C HIS A 304 -11.65 -0.69 6.53
N LYS A 305 -10.67 -0.89 5.64
CA LYS A 305 -10.03 -2.19 5.41
C LYS A 305 -8.79 -2.42 6.29
N GLY A 306 -8.26 -1.39 6.95
CA GLY A 306 -6.97 -1.46 7.64
C GLY A 306 -5.76 -1.55 6.69
N SER A 307 -5.88 -1.03 5.47
CA SER A 307 -4.82 -1.08 4.46
C SER A 307 -3.71 -0.04 4.72
N LEU A 308 -2.46 -0.43 4.46
CA LEU A 308 -1.34 0.52 4.45
C LEU A 308 -1.50 1.50 3.29
N VAL A 309 -1.38 2.81 3.56
CA VAL A 309 -1.32 3.85 2.53
C VAL A 309 0.06 4.49 2.55
N ILE A 310 0.73 4.49 1.41
CA ILE A 310 1.99 5.20 1.18
C ILE A 310 1.69 6.39 0.28
N ALA A 311 2.09 7.57 0.74
CA ALA A 311 1.81 8.82 0.08
C ALA A 311 3.08 9.69 0.11
N ASP A 312 3.49 10.20 -1.04
CA ASP A 312 4.59 11.17 -1.16
C ASP A 312 4.03 12.56 -1.49
N GLU A 313 4.71 13.63 -1.06
CA GLU A 313 4.35 15.03 -1.34
C GLU A 313 2.89 15.42 -1.00
N MET A 314 2.35 14.88 0.09
CA MET A 314 0.98 15.15 0.54
C MET A 314 0.74 16.64 0.83
N ASP A 315 1.74 17.33 1.38
CA ASP A 315 1.72 18.76 1.70
C ASP A 315 1.67 19.66 0.46
N ALA A 316 2.47 19.34 -0.56
CA ALA A 316 2.53 20.10 -1.81
C ALA A 316 1.17 20.15 -2.54
N LYS A 317 0.30 19.16 -2.29
CA LYS A 317 -0.94 18.99 -3.07
C LYS A 317 -2.20 19.27 -2.24
N LEU A 318 -2.16 19.24 -0.90
CA LEU A 318 -3.27 19.62 -0.01
C LEU A 318 -3.26 21.09 0.44
N HIS A 319 -2.36 21.92 -0.07
CA HIS A 319 -2.38 23.35 0.23
C HIS A 319 -3.78 23.97 -0.02
N PRO A 320 -4.30 24.80 0.93
CA PRO A 320 -5.57 25.51 0.80
C PRO A 320 -5.71 26.32 -0.49
#